data_AF-A0AA41KHA7-F1
#
_entry.id   AF-A0AA41KHA7-F1
#
_cell.length_a   1.000
_cell.length_b   1.000
_cell.length_c   1.000
_cell.angle_alpha   90.00
_cell.angle_beta   90.00
_cell.angle_gamma   90.00
#
_symmetry.space_group_name_H-M   'P 1'
#
loop_
_entity.id
_entity.type
_entity.pdbx_description
1 polymer ?
#
loop_
_entity_poly.entity_id
_entity_poly.type
_entity_poly.pdbx_seq_one_letter_code
_entity_poly.pdbx_strand_id
1 'polypeptide(L)'
;MVTSSGFFSTLAQISSALFGFIITITVALHQLEIRERRNRTEELRSSLLKTRNKYENLMFEIVEMIELPFNKSFEPSNYDVSVDELSVDEIRNLSNEKFERPICSKISMLSYKCRSILNNISPSIQSKKDNLISKQEITELQSASEYIADITSNPDGSLINEVETKSDHENVNLSDDIFVENQETKYKNTSEWIDSHIDSENGNSNLTGDNLISISNIFKEFEDDLKDVSAKSENTILDDDVWYSHLPNFTIPFLFFGIVLPLLALINPPFDVLVLSGHILTIYQVFLAGITSIFAYLMIKSISNQ
;
A
#
# COMPACT_ATOMS: atom_id res chain seq x y z
N MET A 1 24.28 -54.76 17.86
CA MET A 1 23.99 -53.74 18.89
C MET A 1 24.72 -52.47 18.50
N VAL A 2 24.02 -51.33 18.41
CA VAL A 2 24.65 -50.02 18.22
C VAL A 2 25.36 -49.66 19.53
N THR A 3 26.63 -49.27 19.47
CA THR A 3 27.34 -48.79 20.66
C THR A 3 26.76 -47.44 21.09
N SER A 4 26.79 -47.15 22.39
CA SER A 4 26.33 -45.87 22.93
C SER A 4 26.98 -44.67 22.24
N SER A 5 28.29 -44.76 21.99
CA SER A 5 29.05 -43.76 21.24
C SER A 5 28.57 -43.63 19.79
N GLY A 6 28.28 -44.74 19.12
CA GLY A 6 27.71 -44.76 17.78
C GLY A 6 26.35 -44.07 17.71
N PHE A 7 25.49 -44.29 18.70
CA PHE A 7 24.19 -43.63 18.78
C PHE A 7 24.31 -42.10 18.91
N PHE A 8 25.04 -41.60 19.93
CA PHE A 8 25.15 -40.15 20.17
C PHE A 8 25.86 -39.43 19.03
N SER A 9 26.89 -40.06 18.44
CA SER A 9 27.59 -39.50 17.28
C SER A 9 26.68 -39.42 16.05
N THR A 10 25.93 -40.49 15.75
CA THR A 10 24.99 -40.51 14.62
C THR A 10 23.86 -39.50 14.82
N LEU A 11 23.32 -39.39 16.04
CA LEU A 11 22.26 -38.44 16.36
C LEU A 11 22.73 -36.99 16.23
N ALA A 12 23.94 -36.66 16.73
CA ALA A 12 24.52 -35.33 16.58
C ALA A 12 24.76 -34.98 15.10
N GLN A 13 25.28 -35.93 14.32
CA GLN A 13 25.54 -35.74 12.88
C GLN A 13 24.25 -35.50 12.10
N ILE A 14 23.23 -36.36 12.30
CA ILE A 14 21.93 -36.21 11.64
C ILE A 14 21.27 -34.89 12.05
N SER A 15 21.29 -34.55 13.34
CA SER A 15 20.68 -33.32 13.83
C SER A 15 21.39 -32.08 13.30
N SER A 16 22.72 -32.10 13.23
CA SER A 16 23.52 -31.00 12.64
C SER A 16 23.24 -30.83 11.15
N ALA A 17 23.17 -31.93 10.39
CA ALA A 17 22.81 -31.88 8.98
C ALA A 17 21.38 -31.32 8.78
N LEU A 18 20.42 -31.77 9.58
CA LEU A 18 19.03 -31.30 9.53
C LEU A 18 18.91 -29.82 9.93
N PHE A 19 19.67 -29.38 10.94
CA PHE A 19 19.76 -27.98 11.33
C PHE A 19 20.28 -27.09 10.20
N GLY A 20 21.41 -27.49 9.59
CA GLY A 20 22.02 -26.76 8.47
C GLY A 20 21.09 -26.65 7.27
N PHE A 21 20.35 -27.72 6.99
CA PHE A 21 19.33 -27.74 5.94
C PHE A 21 18.17 -26.77 6.23
N ILE A 22 17.62 -26.79 7.45
CA ILE A 22 16.53 -25.92 7.87
C ILE A 22 16.93 -24.44 7.81
N ILE A 23 18.12 -24.09 8.29
CA ILE A 23 18.63 -22.71 8.19
C ILE A 23 18.78 -22.30 6.74
N THR A 24 19.36 -23.18 5.90
CA THR A 24 19.56 -22.88 4.48
C THR A 24 18.23 -22.63 3.76
N ILE A 25 17.21 -23.47 4.00
CA ILE A 25 15.87 -23.26 3.46
C ILE A 25 15.27 -21.95 3.98
N THR A 26 15.38 -21.68 5.28
CA THR A 26 14.83 -20.46 5.89
C THR A 26 15.46 -19.21 5.26
N VAL A 27 16.77 -19.20 5.08
CA VAL A 27 17.50 -18.10 4.42
C VAL A 27 17.10 -18.00 2.95
N ALA A 28 16.94 -19.12 2.25
CA ALA A 28 16.51 -19.11 0.85
C ALA A 28 15.09 -18.55 0.71
N LEU A 29 14.14 -18.99 1.54
CA LEU A 29 12.77 -18.48 1.58
C LEU A 29 12.75 -17.00 1.96
N HIS A 30 13.59 -16.57 2.91
CA HIS A 30 13.74 -15.15 3.25
C HIS A 30 14.20 -14.31 2.07
N GLN A 31 15.22 -14.79 1.35
CA GLN A 31 15.74 -14.09 0.19
C GLN A 31 14.72 -14.03 -0.95
N LEU A 32 13.95 -15.10 -1.15
CA LEU A 32 12.86 -15.13 -2.13
C LEU A 32 11.76 -14.13 -1.73
N GLU A 33 11.30 -14.15 -0.48
CA GLU A 33 10.26 -13.24 0.01
C GLU A 33 10.71 -11.77 -0.09
N ILE A 34 11.94 -11.44 0.33
CA ILE A 34 12.49 -10.09 0.16
C ILE A 34 12.52 -9.69 -1.31
N ARG A 35 12.89 -10.61 -2.21
CA ARG A 35 12.96 -10.33 -3.65
C ARG A 35 11.57 -10.09 -4.22
N GLU A 36 10.59 -10.92 -3.87
CA GLU A 36 9.21 -10.74 -4.30
C GLU A 36 8.62 -9.44 -3.77
N ARG A 37 8.80 -9.14 -2.48
CA ARG A 37 8.35 -7.86 -1.90
C ARG A 37 8.99 -6.67 -2.61
N ARG A 38 10.29 -6.73 -2.92
CA ARG A 38 10.97 -5.69 -3.72
C ARG A 38 10.35 -5.53 -5.10
N ASN A 39 10.03 -6.62 -5.77
CA ASN A 39 9.37 -6.57 -7.07
C ASN A 39 7.97 -5.93 -6.96
N ARG A 40 7.15 -6.35 -5.98
CA ARG A 40 5.81 -5.76 -5.72
C ARG A 40 5.93 -4.26 -5.39
N THR A 41 6.91 -3.87 -4.58
CA THR A 41 7.18 -2.45 -4.26
C THR A 41 7.61 -1.65 -5.50
N GLU A 42 8.38 -2.24 -6.42
CA GLU A 42 8.73 -1.59 -7.70
C GLU A 42 7.52 -1.47 -8.63
N GLU A 43 6.66 -2.49 -8.69
CA GLU A 43 5.40 -2.44 -9.45
C GLU A 43 4.45 -1.37 -8.90
N LEU A 44 4.33 -1.28 -7.57
CA LEU A 44 3.59 -0.20 -6.90
C LEU A 44 4.18 1.17 -7.26
N ARG A 45 5.51 1.33 -7.15
CA ARG A 45 6.21 2.58 -7.50
C ARG A 45 5.94 2.98 -8.95
N SER A 46 6.03 2.03 -9.87
CA SER A 46 5.74 2.26 -11.30
C SER A 46 4.29 2.69 -11.50
N SER A 47 3.34 2.06 -10.80
CA SER A 47 1.91 2.38 -10.88
C SER A 47 1.64 3.79 -10.31
N LEU A 48 2.18 4.12 -9.14
CA LEU A 48 2.09 5.45 -8.53
C LEU A 48 2.69 6.55 -9.41
N LEU A 49 3.85 6.31 -10.04
CA LEU A 49 4.46 7.26 -10.96
C LEU A 49 3.62 7.46 -12.22
N LYS A 50 3.00 6.40 -12.75
CA LYS A 50 2.07 6.53 -13.88
C LYS A 50 0.85 7.37 -13.49
N THR A 51 0.23 7.07 -12.35
CA THR A 51 -0.89 7.84 -11.82
C THR A 51 -0.51 9.30 -11.61
N ARG A 52 0.63 9.59 -10.96
CA ARG A 52 1.13 10.96 -10.79
C ARG A 52 1.27 11.68 -12.13
N ASN A 53 2.01 11.09 -13.08
CA ASN A 53 2.26 11.72 -14.36
C ASN A 53 0.97 11.92 -15.19
N LYS A 54 -0.04 11.07 -14.99
CA LYS A 54 -1.35 11.16 -15.66
C LYS A 54 -2.22 12.28 -15.08
N TYR A 55 -2.24 12.44 -13.75
CA TYR A 55 -3.24 13.30 -13.09
C TYR A 55 -2.69 14.56 -12.41
N GLU A 56 -1.39 14.68 -12.12
CA GLU A 56 -0.83 15.83 -11.37
C GLU A 56 -1.18 17.19 -12.02
N ASN A 57 -1.01 17.29 -13.34
CA ASN A 57 -1.34 18.51 -14.08
C ASN A 57 -2.86 18.69 -14.25
N LEU A 58 -3.62 17.61 -14.37
CA LEU A 58 -5.09 17.66 -14.46
C LEU A 58 -5.70 18.21 -13.18
N MET A 59 -5.23 17.76 -12.01
CA MET A 59 -5.68 18.26 -10.72
C MET A 59 -5.44 19.77 -10.58
N PHE A 60 -4.33 20.28 -11.13
CA PHE A 60 -4.05 21.72 -11.15
C PHE A 60 -4.99 22.48 -12.08
N GLU A 61 -5.18 21.99 -13.31
CA GLU A 61 -6.10 22.62 -14.27
C GLU A 61 -7.55 22.64 -13.77
N ILE A 62 -8.01 21.57 -13.10
CA ILE A 62 -9.37 21.51 -12.51
C ILE A 62 -9.54 22.57 -11.40
N VAL A 63 -8.53 22.78 -10.56
CA VAL A 63 -8.56 23.86 -9.54
C VAL A 63 -8.73 25.21 -10.22
N GLU A 64 -7.91 25.51 -11.23
CA GLU A 64 -8.00 26.78 -11.95
C GLU A 64 -9.34 26.92 -12.67
N MET A 65 -9.84 25.86 -13.30
CA MET A 65 -11.08 25.83 -14.08
C MET A 65 -12.31 26.11 -13.21
N ILE A 66 -12.44 25.44 -12.07
CA ILE A 66 -13.57 25.63 -11.14
C ILE A 66 -13.58 27.04 -10.56
N GLU A 67 -12.44 27.71 -10.53
CA GLU A 67 -12.32 29.07 -10.00
C GLU A 67 -12.61 30.16 -11.02
N LEU A 68 -12.60 29.83 -12.32
CA LEU A 68 -12.81 30.76 -13.43
C LEU A 68 -14.07 31.62 -13.31
N PRO A 69 -15.27 31.04 -13.05
CA PRO A 69 -16.52 31.82 -13.06
C PRO A 69 -16.52 32.93 -12.00
N PHE A 70 -15.61 32.85 -11.03
CA PHE A 70 -15.63 33.69 -9.85
C PHE A 70 -14.60 34.82 -9.85
N ASN A 71 -13.71 34.90 -10.86
CA ASN A 71 -12.70 35.95 -11.02
C ASN A 71 -11.82 36.19 -9.76
N LYS A 72 -11.72 35.20 -8.88
CA LYS A 72 -10.89 35.20 -7.66
C LYS A 72 -10.35 33.79 -7.45
N SER A 73 -9.02 33.67 -7.43
CA SER A 73 -8.37 32.43 -7.05
C SER A 73 -8.74 32.05 -5.61
N PHE A 74 -9.05 30.78 -5.40
CA PHE A 74 -9.25 30.25 -4.06
C PHE A 74 -7.88 30.12 -3.40
N GLU A 75 -7.67 30.92 -2.36
CA GLU A 75 -6.50 30.78 -1.50
C GLU A 75 -7.00 30.27 -0.15
N PRO A 76 -6.65 29.04 0.25
CA PRO A 76 -7.07 28.47 1.53
C PRO A 76 -6.72 29.35 2.75
N SER A 77 -5.61 30.09 2.65
CA SER A 77 -5.16 31.06 3.66
C SER A 77 -6.15 32.18 3.92
N ASN A 78 -6.97 32.57 2.93
CA ASN A 78 -7.98 33.61 3.10
C ASN A 78 -9.15 33.16 3.98
N TYR A 79 -9.26 31.85 4.24
CA TYR A 79 -10.31 31.24 5.04
C TYR A 79 -9.81 30.63 6.36
N ASP A 80 -8.54 30.88 6.72
CA ASP A 80 -7.86 30.26 7.87
C ASP A 80 -7.90 28.72 7.82
N VAL A 81 -7.69 28.17 6.62
CA VAL A 81 -7.72 26.73 6.37
C VAL A 81 -6.37 26.25 5.83
N SER A 82 -5.76 25.27 6.52
CA SER A 82 -4.58 24.55 6.06
C SER A 82 -4.99 23.24 5.38
N VAL A 83 -5.07 23.23 4.05
CA VAL A 83 -5.56 22.07 3.27
C VAL A 83 -4.69 20.83 3.47
N ASP A 84 -3.38 21.02 3.61
CA ASP A 84 -2.42 19.92 3.79
C ASP A 84 -2.57 19.24 5.17
N GLU A 85 -3.11 19.95 6.17
CA GLU A 85 -3.32 19.42 7.53
C GLU A 85 -4.69 18.76 7.72
N LEU A 86 -5.68 19.12 6.90
CA LEU A 86 -7.03 18.56 6.99
C LEU A 86 -7.15 17.24 6.23
N SER A 87 -7.83 16.28 6.82
CA SER A 87 -8.31 15.07 6.14
C SER A 87 -9.44 15.39 5.16
N VAL A 88 -9.69 14.47 4.22
CA VAL A 88 -10.79 14.62 3.24
C VAL A 88 -12.14 14.77 3.94
N ASP A 89 -12.40 14.00 4.99
CA ASP A 89 -13.66 14.08 5.73
C ASP A 89 -13.81 15.40 6.49
N GLU A 90 -12.71 15.96 7.01
CA GLU A 90 -12.75 17.30 7.61
C GLU A 90 -13.11 18.35 6.56
N ILE A 91 -12.50 18.30 5.36
CA ILE A 91 -12.81 19.23 4.26
C ILE A 91 -14.28 19.12 3.83
N ARG A 92 -14.81 17.90 3.69
CA ARG A 92 -16.22 17.65 3.35
C ARG A 92 -17.17 18.28 4.37
N ASN A 93 -16.82 18.18 5.65
CA ASN A 93 -17.64 18.64 6.77
C ASN A 93 -17.40 20.11 7.17
N LEU A 94 -16.55 20.85 6.46
CA LEU A 94 -16.37 22.28 6.71
C LEU A 94 -17.71 23.03 6.54
N SER A 95 -17.95 23.97 7.45
CA SER A 95 -19.15 24.81 7.43
C SER A 95 -19.23 25.59 6.12
N ASN A 96 -20.38 25.47 5.45
CA ASN A 96 -20.66 26.21 4.22
C ASN A 96 -20.67 27.73 4.45
N GLU A 97 -20.97 28.20 5.67
CA GLU A 97 -20.99 29.64 5.99
C GLU A 97 -19.62 30.32 5.90
N LYS A 98 -18.53 29.56 5.90
CA LYS A 98 -17.17 30.10 5.76
C LYS A 98 -16.84 30.54 4.35
N PHE A 99 -17.57 30.07 3.36
CA PHE A 99 -17.20 30.21 1.95
C PHE A 99 -18.28 30.95 1.18
N GLU A 100 -17.87 31.86 0.30
CA GLU A 100 -18.78 32.49 -0.67
C GLU A 100 -19.35 31.46 -1.66
N ARG A 101 -18.57 30.41 -1.96
CA ARG A 101 -18.90 29.29 -2.87
C ARG A 101 -18.57 27.94 -2.22
N PRO A 102 -19.39 27.44 -1.28
CA PRO A 102 -19.07 26.28 -0.46
C PRO A 102 -18.64 25.04 -1.24
N ILE A 103 -19.38 24.65 -2.27
CA ILE A 103 -19.15 23.38 -2.97
C ILE A 103 -17.95 23.54 -3.92
N CYS A 104 -17.89 24.63 -4.69
CA CYS A 104 -16.74 24.88 -5.57
C CYS A 104 -15.44 25.00 -4.77
N SER A 105 -15.46 25.66 -3.61
CA SER A 105 -14.28 25.75 -2.71
C SER A 105 -13.84 24.37 -2.22
N LYS A 106 -14.80 23.50 -1.86
CA LYS A 106 -14.49 22.12 -1.44
C LYS A 106 -13.86 21.31 -2.58
N ILE A 107 -14.35 21.43 -3.82
CA ILE A 107 -13.73 20.74 -4.96
C ILE A 107 -12.30 21.26 -5.21
N SER A 108 -12.08 22.57 -5.18
CA SER A 108 -10.73 23.16 -5.30
C SER A 108 -9.79 22.66 -4.20
N MET A 109 -10.25 22.65 -2.94
CA MET A 109 -9.46 22.16 -1.81
C MET A 109 -9.07 20.69 -1.97
N LEU A 110 -10.02 19.83 -2.33
CA LEU A 110 -9.75 18.41 -2.49
C LEU A 110 -8.84 18.14 -3.68
N SER A 111 -9.01 18.86 -4.80
CA SER A 111 -8.13 18.75 -5.97
C SER A 111 -6.70 19.23 -5.65
N TYR A 112 -6.56 20.30 -4.87
CA TYR A 112 -5.27 20.75 -4.34
C TYR A 112 -4.62 19.68 -3.44
N LYS A 113 -5.40 19.09 -2.53
CA LYS A 113 -4.91 18.02 -1.64
C LYS A 113 -4.46 16.78 -2.44
N CYS A 114 -5.23 16.37 -3.45
CA CYS A 114 -4.85 15.29 -4.35
C CYS A 114 -3.51 15.58 -5.02
N ARG A 115 -3.34 16.79 -5.56
CA ARG A 115 -2.06 17.22 -6.16
C ARG A 115 -0.92 17.20 -5.15
N SER A 116 -1.13 17.72 -3.94
CA SER A 116 -0.13 17.74 -2.86
C SER A 116 0.36 16.33 -2.53
N ILE A 117 -0.55 15.36 -2.38
CA ILE A 117 -0.23 13.95 -2.16
C ILE A 117 0.51 13.35 -3.37
N LEU A 118 0.06 13.63 -4.59
CA LEU A 118 0.71 13.14 -5.81
C LEU A 118 2.15 13.68 -5.96
N ASN A 119 2.41 14.93 -5.56
CA ASN A 119 3.74 15.54 -5.59
C ASN A 119 4.72 14.88 -4.60
N ASN A 120 4.22 14.27 -3.53
CA ASN A 120 5.05 13.53 -2.58
C ASN A 120 5.60 12.22 -3.18
N ILE A 121 5.02 11.73 -4.29
CA ILE A 121 5.52 10.55 -5.01
C ILE A 121 6.84 10.91 -5.71
N SER A 122 7.95 10.41 -5.18
CA SER A 122 9.28 10.70 -5.72
C SER A 122 9.80 9.59 -6.64
N PRO A 123 10.54 9.94 -7.72
CA PRO A 123 11.17 8.96 -8.59
C PRO A 123 12.45 8.31 -7.99
N SER A 124 12.83 8.62 -6.74
CA SER A 124 14.11 8.18 -6.18
C SER A 124 14.21 6.66 -5.96
N ILE A 125 15.35 6.11 -6.40
CA ILE A 125 15.73 4.68 -6.34
C ILE A 125 16.30 4.31 -4.94
N GLN A 126 16.49 5.29 -4.04
CA GLN A 126 17.14 5.06 -2.74
C GLN A 126 16.16 4.57 -1.67
N SER A 127 16.08 3.23 -1.57
CA SER A 127 15.32 2.37 -0.62
C SER A 127 15.24 2.72 0.88
N LYS A 128 15.86 3.81 1.37
CA LYS A 128 15.82 4.18 2.80
C LYS A 128 14.81 5.27 3.14
N LYS A 129 14.29 5.95 2.14
CA LYS A 129 13.07 6.75 2.19
C LYS A 129 12.34 6.43 0.91
N ASP A 130 11.71 5.26 0.87
CA ASP A 130 10.77 4.96 -0.19
C ASP A 130 9.67 6.01 -0.09
N ASN A 131 9.82 7.09 -0.86
CA ASN A 131 8.86 8.18 -1.01
C ASN A 131 7.62 7.65 -1.77
N LEU A 132 7.05 6.58 -1.24
CA LEU A 132 5.77 6.01 -1.55
C LEU A 132 4.81 6.66 -0.58
N ILE A 133 3.67 7.12 -1.10
CA ILE A 133 2.60 7.59 -0.25
C ILE A 133 2.10 6.45 0.64
N SER A 134 1.76 6.79 1.88
CA SER A 134 1.22 5.87 2.86
C SER A 134 -0.13 5.29 2.41
N LYS A 135 -0.53 4.16 3.01
CA LYS A 135 -1.87 3.59 2.79
C LYS A 135 -2.98 4.61 3.11
N GLN A 136 -2.78 5.43 4.15
CA GLN A 136 -3.70 6.50 4.50
C GLN A 136 -3.82 7.54 3.38
N GLU A 137 -2.70 7.97 2.80
CA GLU A 137 -2.71 8.91 1.67
C GLU A 137 -3.38 8.32 0.41
N ILE A 138 -3.22 7.02 0.14
CA ILE A 138 -3.96 6.33 -0.93
C ILE A 138 -5.47 6.37 -0.65
N THR A 139 -5.89 6.07 0.59
CA THR A 139 -7.30 6.18 1.00
C THR A 139 -7.81 7.61 0.88
N GLU A 140 -7.01 8.62 1.24
CA GLU A 140 -7.38 10.03 1.08
C GLU A 140 -7.58 10.39 -0.40
N LEU A 141 -6.71 9.93 -1.31
CA LEU A 141 -6.91 10.13 -2.74
C LEU A 141 -8.21 9.48 -3.24
N GLN A 142 -8.51 8.26 -2.81
CA GLN A 142 -9.73 7.54 -3.17
C GLN A 142 -10.98 8.28 -2.69
N SER A 143 -11.03 8.63 -1.40
CA SER A 143 -12.17 9.34 -0.81
C SER A 143 -12.40 10.71 -1.45
N ALA A 144 -11.32 11.43 -1.80
CA ALA A 144 -11.44 12.70 -2.50
C ALA A 144 -12.00 12.50 -3.91
N SER A 145 -11.49 11.50 -4.63
CA SER A 145 -11.95 11.20 -5.99
C SER A 145 -13.42 10.77 -6.05
N GLU A 146 -13.85 9.90 -5.14
CA GLU A 146 -15.23 9.44 -5.03
C GLU A 146 -16.17 10.62 -4.74
N TYR A 147 -15.80 11.47 -3.77
CA TYR A 147 -16.62 12.63 -3.41
C TYR A 147 -16.77 13.62 -4.57
N ILE A 148 -15.67 13.96 -5.26
CA ILE A 148 -15.72 14.89 -6.39
C ILE A 148 -16.51 14.28 -7.55
N ALA A 149 -16.29 13.01 -7.87
CA ALA A 149 -17.03 12.29 -8.91
C ALA A 149 -18.54 12.29 -8.63
N ASP A 150 -18.95 12.04 -7.38
CA ASP A 150 -20.35 12.01 -6.96
C ASP A 150 -21.03 13.37 -7.16
N ILE A 151 -20.48 14.43 -6.54
CA ILE A 151 -21.09 15.77 -6.57
C ILE A 151 -21.07 16.42 -7.96
N THR A 152 -20.16 16.01 -8.85
CA THR A 152 -20.11 16.52 -10.24
C THR A 152 -20.95 15.68 -11.21
N SER A 153 -21.17 14.39 -10.92
CA SER A 153 -22.03 13.51 -11.74
C SER A 153 -23.52 13.80 -11.57
N ASN A 154 -23.91 14.15 -10.34
CA ASN A 154 -25.29 14.47 -9.96
C ASN A 154 -25.27 15.71 -9.06
N PRO A 155 -24.94 16.90 -9.59
CA PRO A 155 -24.86 18.11 -8.81
C PRO A 155 -26.22 18.42 -8.21
N ASP A 156 -26.21 18.77 -6.92
CA ASP A 156 -27.39 19.28 -6.29
C ASP A 156 -27.72 20.69 -6.81
N GLY A 157 -28.92 21.18 -6.52
CA GLY A 157 -29.30 22.54 -6.90
C GLY A 157 -28.37 23.60 -6.32
N SER A 158 -27.65 23.31 -5.23
CA SER A 158 -26.72 24.24 -4.60
C SER A 158 -25.49 24.46 -5.47
N LEU A 159 -24.88 23.40 -6.01
CA LEU A 159 -23.72 23.50 -6.91
C LEU A 159 -24.10 24.19 -8.22
N ILE A 160 -25.25 23.83 -8.80
CA ILE A 160 -25.75 24.49 -10.02
C ILE A 160 -25.96 25.98 -9.75
N ASN A 161 -26.60 26.35 -8.63
CA ASN A 161 -26.80 27.76 -8.26
C ASN A 161 -25.47 28.51 -8.02
N GLU A 162 -24.47 27.89 -7.38
CA GLU A 162 -23.15 28.51 -7.18
C GLU A 162 -22.50 28.89 -8.51
N VAL A 163 -22.65 28.02 -9.50
CA VAL A 163 -22.10 28.21 -10.85
C VAL A 163 -22.94 29.23 -11.64
N GLU A 164 -24.26 29.07 -11.67
CA GLU A 164 -25.21 29.95 -12.40
C GLU A 164 -25.21 31.40 -11.92
N THR A 165 -25.11 31.63 -10.61
CA THR A 165 -25.14 33.00 -10.05
C THR A 165 -23.93 33.85 -10.44
N LYS A 166 -22.92 33.24 -11.07
CA LYS A 166 -21.66 33.88 -11.47
C LYS A 166 -21.23 33.61 -12.91
N SER A 167 -21.79 32.62 -13.58
CA SER A 167 -21.65 32.44 -15.03
C SER A 167 -22.62 33.34 -15.81
N ASP A 168 -22.27 33.74 -17.03
CA ASP A 168 -23.17 34.45 -17.96
C ASP A 168 -24.30 33.55 -18.51
N HIS A 169 -24.42 32.31 -18.02
CA HIS A 169 -25.39 31.30 -18.45
C HIS A 169 -26.62 31.24 -17.53
N GLU A 170 -27.82 31.43 -18.09
CA GLU A 170 -29.10 31.13 -17.44
C GLU A 170 -29.51 29.68 -17.75
N ASN A 171 -29.75 28.85 -16.72
CA ASN A 171 -30.07 27.41 -16.81
C ASN A 171 -28.92 26.54 -17.30
N VAL A 172 -27.92 26.32 -16.45
CA VAL A 172 -26.74 25.50 -16.71
C VAL A 172 -27.12 24.01 -16.76
N ASN A 173 -26.91 23.38 -17.92
CA ASN A 173 -26.91 21.93 -18.06
C ASN A 173 -25.51 21.38 -17.77
N LEU A 174 -25.45 20.14 -17.28
CA LEU A 174 -24.23 19.44 -16.89
C LEU A 174 -23.17 19.34 -18.00
N SER A 175 -23.62 19.27 -19.25
CA SER A 175 -22.79 19.19 -20.45
C SER A 175 -22.44 20.54 -21.05
N ASP A 176 -22.96 21.64 -20.48
CA ASP A 176 -22.67 22.96 -21.00
C ASP A 176 -21.25 23.35 -20.61
N ASP A 177 -20.56 24.03 -21.51
CA ASP A 177 -19.21 24.52 -21.27
C ASP A 177 -19.31 25.76 -20.38
N ILE A 178 -19.30 25.54 -19.07
CA ILE A 178 -19.56 26.59 -18.08
C ILE A 178 -18.26 27.28 -17.65
N PHE A 179 -17.11 26.63 -17.89
CA PHE A 179 -15.79 27.11 -17.50
C PHE A 179 -14.98 27.66 -18.68
N VAL A 180 -15.64 28.17 -19.73
CA VAL A 180 -14.97 28.67 -20.94
C VAL A 180 -14.22 29.97 -20.65
N GLU A 181 -12.90 29.95 -20.76
CA GLU A 181 -12.08 31.16 -20.87
C GLU A 181 -11.75 31.43 -22.36
N ASN A 182 -11.69 32.71 -22.77
CA ASN A 182 -11.34 33.14 -24.14
C ASN A 182 -9.89 32.77 -24.58
N GLN A 183 -9.23 31.84 -23.90
CA GLN A 183 -7.86 31.41 -24.17
C GLN A 183 -7.82 29.90 -24.42
N GLU A 184 -7.89 29.50 -25.70
CA GLU A 184 -7.83 28.10 -26.20
C GLU A 184 -6.62 27.28 -25.71
N THR A 185 -5.66 27.87 -24.99
CA THR A 185 -4.39 27.23 -24.62
C THR A 185 -4.22 26.90 -23.13
N LYS A 186 -5.12 27.32 -22.25
CA LYS A 186 -4.86 27.27 -20.79
C LYS A 186 -5.17 25.90 -20.16
N TYR A 187 -6.20 25.20 -20.62
CA TYR A 187 -6.66 23.89 -20.09
C TYR A 187 -6.37 22.73 -21.05
N LYS A 188 -5.21 22.82 -21.70
CA LYS A 188 -4.82 21.92 -22.77
C LYS A 188 -4.70 20.47 -22.28
N ASN A 189 -4.20 20.22 -21.05
CA ASN A 189 -4.05 18.84 -20.58
C ASN A 189 -5.41 18.17 -20.35
N THR A 190 -6.40 18.92 -19.85
CA THR A 190 -7.76 18.42 -19.59
C THR A 190 -8.48 18.07 -20.90
N SER A 191 -8.42 18.96 -21.89
CA SER A 191 -8.97 18.71 -23.23
C SER A 191 -8.26 17.55 -23.94
N GLU A 192 -6.91 17.52 -23.97
CA GLU A 192 -6.15 16.41 -24.57
C GLU A 192 -6.41 15.08 -23.87
N TRP A 193 -6.61 15.10 -22.55
CA TRP A 193 -6.94 13.89 -21.78
C TRP A 193 -8.29 13.33 -22.19
N ILE A 194 -9.33 14.17 -22.29
CA ILE A 194 -10.67 13.74 -22.70
C ILE A 194 -10.67 13.17 -24.10
N ASP A 195 -10.01 13.84 -25.05
CA ASP A 195 -9.89 13.39 -26.44
C ASP A 195 -9.19 12.02 -26.56
N SER A 196 -8.30 11.70 -25.61
CA SER A 196 -7.52 10.46 -25.62
C SER A 196 -8.10 9.32 -24.78
N HIS A 197 -9.01 9.60 -23.84
CA HIS A 197 -9.54 8.60 -22.89
C HIS A 197 -11.05 8.39 -23.01
N ILE A 198 -11.80 9.28 -23.67
CA ILE A 198 -13.24 9.14 -23.87
C ILE A 198 -13.52 8.93 -25.36
N ASP A 199 -13.94 7.72 -25.73
CA ASP A 199 -14.33 7.39 -27.11
C ASP A 199 -15.50 8.27 -27.57
N SER A 200 -15.18 9.26 -28.41
CA SER A 200 -16.15 10.15 -29.08
C SER A 200 -17.19 9.39 -29.92
N GLU A 201 -16.96 8.12 -30.25
CA GLU A 201 -17.87 7.28 -31.03
C GLU A 201 -19.14 6.86 -30.27
N ASN A 202 -19.16 6.89 -28.92
CA ASN A 202 -20.31 6.44 -28.12
C ASN A 202 -21.32 7.55 -27.74
N GLY A 203 -21.25 8.73 -28.36
CA GLY A 203 -22.38 9.69 -28.38
C GLY A 203 -22.50 10.66 -27.21
N ASN A 204 -21.49 10.79 -26.34
CA ASN A 204 -21.40 11.92 -25.41
C ASN A 204 -20.74 13.12 -26.11
N SER A 205 -21.43 13.70 -27.09
CA SER A 205 -20.89 14.70 -28.03
C SER A 205 -20.56 16.09 -27.44
N ASN A 206 -20.61 16.26 -26.12
CA ASN A 206 -20.47 17.55 -25.44
C ASN A 206 -19.45 17.49 -24.29
N LEU A 207 -18.37 16.71 -24.41
CA LEU A 207 -17.29 16.66 -23.41
C LEU A 207 -16.09 17.45 -23.93
N THR A 208 -15.98 18.69 -23.47
CA THR A 208 -14.95 19.64 -23.91
C THR A 208 -13.79 19.75 -22.92
N GLY A 209 -13.97 19.26 -21.70
CA GLY A 209 -13.10 19.56 -20.57
C GLY A 209 -13.65 20.61 -19.65
N ASP A 210 -14.43 21.55 -20.18
CA ASP A 210 -14.85 22.76 -19.48
C ASP A 210 -16.24 22.62 -18.82
N ASN A 211 -16.63 21.39 -18.49
CA ASN A 211 -17.94 21.08 -17.92
C ASN A 211 -17.89 20.07 -16.77
N LEU A 212 -18.95 20.06 -15.96
CA LEU A 212 -19.01 19.23 -14.74
C LEU A 212 -18.96 17.73 -15.04
N ILE A 213 -19.53 17.27 -16.17
CA ILE A 213 -19.46 15.86 -16.58
C ILE A 213 -18.02 15.45 -16.89
N SER A 214 -17.25 16.33 -17.55
CA SER A 214 -15.85 16.10 -17.86
C SER A 214 -15.01 15.91 -16.59
N ILE A 215 -15.20 16.78 -15.61
CA ILE A 215 -14.57 16.68 -14.28
C ILE A 215 -14.98 15.36 -13.60
N SER A 216 -16.26 15.02 -13.62
CA SER A 216 -16.75 13.75 -13.04
C SER A 216 -16.07 12.53 -13.66
N ASN A 217 -15.94 12.49 -14.99
CA ASN A 217 -15.34 11.37 -15.69
C ASN A 217 -13.84 11.23 -15.36
N ILE A 218 -13.11 12.34 -15.27
CA ILE A 218 -11.69 12.34 -14.86
C ILE A 218 -11.56 11.73 -13.46
N PHE A 219 -12.39 12.14 -12.51
CA PHE A 219 -12.31 11.64 -11.14
C PHE A 219 -12.77 10.18 -10.99
N LYS A 220 -13.72 9.71 -11.81
CA LYS A 220 -14.08 8.28 -11.86
C LYS A 220 -12.93 7.42 -12.37
N GLU A 221 -12.26 7.84 -13.45
CA GLU A 221 -11.11 7.10 -13.95
C GLU A 221 -9.93 7.16 -12.97
N PHE A 222 -9.74 8.31 -12.32
CA PHE A 222 -8.74 8.45 -11.26
C PHE A 222 -9.03 7.51 -10.07
N GLU A 223 -10.29 7.39 -9.64
CA GLU A 223 -10.70 6.47 -8.60
C GLU A 223 -10.38 5.01 -8.98
N ASP A 224 -10.67 4.61 -10.21
CA ASP A 224 -10.42 3.25 -10.71
C ASP A 224 -8.92 2.94 -10.79
N ASP A 225 -8.11 3.89 -11.27
CA ASP A 225 -6.64 3.78 -11.26
C ASP A 225 -6.09 3.67 -9.82
N LEU A 226 -6.70 4.37 -8.86
CA LEU A 226 -6.32 4.29 -7.45
C LEU A 226 -6.73 2.96 -6.79
N LYS A 227 -7.82 2.32 -7.21
CA LYS A 227 -8.19 0.97 -6.73
C LYS A 227 -7.13 -0.06 -7.11
N ASP A 228 -6.59 0.00 -8.34
CA ASP A 228 -5.48 -0.85 -8.77
C ASP A 228 -4.20 -0.57 -7.97
N VAL A 229 -3.87 0.70 -7.74
CA VAL A 229 -2.74 1.10 -6.88
C VAL A 229 -2.90 0.58 -5.45
N SER A 230 -4.10 0.70 -4.88
CA SER A 230 -4.40 0.23 -3.53
C SER A 230 -4.24 -1.29 -3.41
N ALA A 231 -4.75 -2.05 -4.38
CA ALA A 231 -4.57 -3.51 -4.43
C ALA A 231 -3.08 -3.90 -4.50
N LYS A 232 -2.26 -3.14 -5.24
CA LYS A 232 -0.81 -3.36 -5.35
C LYS A 232 -0.03 -2.91 -4.11
N SER A 233 -0.64 -2.14 -3.21
CA SER A 233 0.01 -1.67 -1.99
C SER A 233 0.12 -2.75 -0.92
N GLU A 234 -0.70 -3.80 -1.02
CA GLU A 234 -0.69 -4.94 -0.11
C GLU A 234 0.59 -5.79 -0.24
N ASN A 235 1.07 -6.33 0.87
CA ASN A 235 2.22 -7.26 0.91
C ASN A 235 3.51 -6.68 0.29
N THR A 236 3.69 -5.38 0.42
CA THR A 236 4.92 -4.66 0.05
C THR A 236 5.87 -4.60 1.25
N ILE A 237 7.07 -4.05 1.05
CA ILE A 237 8.07 -3.85 2.13
C ILE A 237 7.52 -3.00 3.30
N LEU A 238 6.42 -2.28 3.09
CA LEU A 238 5.76 -1.44 4.09
C LEU A 238 4.96 -2.26 5.13
N ASP A 239 4.53 -3.50 4.80
CA ASP A 239 3.88 -4.43 5.72
C ASP A 239 4.88 -5.49 6.19
N ASP A 240 5.78 -5.14 7.11
CA ASP A 240 6.76 -6.08 7.64
C ASP A 240 6.21 -6.88 8.83
N ASP A 241 5.35 -7.86 8.54
CA ASP A 241 5.03 -8.89 9.53
C ASP A 241 6.22 -9.86 9.65
N VAL A 242 7.03 -9.63 10.70
CA VAL A 242 8.27 -10.36 10.98
C VAL A 242 7.95 -11.76 11.56
N TRP A 243 7.60 -12.69 10.69
CA TRP A 243 7.35 -14.09 11.05
C TRP A 243 8.59 -14.81 11.62
N TYR A 244 9.80 -14.30 11.36
CA TYR A 244 11.06 -14.80 11.95
C TYR A 244 11.09 -14.73 13.48
N SER A 245 10.18 -13.99 14.10
CA SER A 245 10.07 -13.92 15.57
C SER A 245 9.82 -15.28 16.23
N HIS A 246 9.23 -16.25 15.54
CA HIS A 246 8.90 -17.57 16.10
C HIS A 246 9.95 -18.66 15.83
N LEU A 247 10.82 -18.49 14.84
CA LEU A 247 11.85 -19.48 14.47
C LEU A 247 12.85 -19.80 15.60
N PRO A 248 13.29 -18.83 16.43
CA PRO A 248 14.20 -19.08 17.55
C PRO A 248 13.64 -20.07 18.59
N ASN A 249 12.32 -20.09 18.78
CA ASN A 249 11.66 -20.86 19.84
C ASN A 249 11.81 -22.38 19.67
N PHE A 250 11.99 -22.85 18.43
CA PHE A 250 12.16 -24.28 18.11
C PHE A 250 13.61 -24.62 17.73
N THR A 251 14.32 -23.65 17.15
CA THR A 251 15.71 -23.78 16.69
C THR A 251 16.69 -23.96 17.87
N ILE A 252 16.51 -23.20 18.95
CA ILE A 252 17.40 -23.26 20.12
C ILE A 252 17.27 -24.61 20.87
N PRO A 253 16.05 -25.10 21.21
CA PRO A 253 15.90 -26.41 21.82
C PRO A 253 16.41 -27.54 20.92
N PHE A 254 16.16 -27.48 19.61
CA PHE A 254 16.64 -28.50 18.69
C PHE A 254 18.17 -28.59 18.66
N LEU A 255 18.87 -27.45 18.59
CA LEU A 255 20.33 -27.42 18.65
C LEU A 255 20.84 -28.00 19.97
N PHE A 256 20.18 -27.66 21.08
CA PHE A 256 20.58 -28.14 22.39
C PHE A 256 20.39 -29.66 22.52
N PHE A 257 19.19 -30.18 22.30
CA PHE A 257 18.87 -31.60 22.47
C PHE A 257 19.40 -32.48 21.33
N GLY A 258 19.48 -31.97 20.10
CA GLY A 258 19.93 -32.73 18.94
C GLY A 258 21.44 -32.75 18.73
N ILE A 259 22.16 -31.73 19.19
CA ILE A 259 23.60 -31.57 18.88
C ILE A 259 24.43 -31.46 20.16
N VAL A 260 24.15 -30.48 21.02
CA VAL A 260 24.99 -30.20 22.21
C VAL A 260 24.93 -31.34 23.22
N LEU A 261 23.73 -31.81 23.56
CA LEU A 261 23.51 -32.84 24.58
C LEU A 261 24.12 -34.20 24.18
N PRO A 262 23.94 -34.72 22.95
CA PRO A 262 24.66 -35.91 22.49
C PRO A 262 26.18 -35.76 22.49
N LEU A 263 26.71 -34.59 22.09
CA LEU A 263 28.16 -34.35 22.12
C LEU A 263 28.70 -34.32 23.55
N LEU A 264 27.96 -33.73 24.49
CA LEU A 264 28.32 -33.76 25.91
C LEU A 264 28.28 -35.20 26.46
N ALA A 265 27.30 -36.01 26.07
CA ALA A 265 27.21 -37.42 26.47
C ALA A 265 28.35 -38.29 25.90
N LEU A 266 29.01 -37.86 24.82
CA LEU A 266 30.24 -38.49 24.31
C LEU A 266 31.48 -38.11 25.13
N ILE A 267 31.56 -36.88 25.62
CA ILE A 267 32.72 -36.37 26.37
C ILE A 267 32.66 -36.83 27.83
N ASN A 268 31.49 -36.69 28.46
CA ASN A 268 31.22 -37.06 29.84
C ASN A 268 30.01 -38.00 29.87
N PRO A 269 30.20 -39.32 29.74
CA PRO A 269 29.09 -40.26 29.80
C PRO A 269 28.41 -40.13 31.16
N PRO A 270 27.09 -39.88 31.22
CA PRO A 270 26.42 -39.57 32.47
C PRO A 270 26.34 -40.74 33.48
N PHE A 271 26.74 -41.96 33.11
CA PHE A 271 26.49 -43.17 33.92
C PHE A 271 27.61 -44.23 33.81
N ASP A 272 28.64 -44.13 34.64
CA ASP A 272 29.78 -45.08 34.69
C ASP A 272 29.54 -46.35 35.55
N VAL A 273 28.33 -46.60 36.09
CA VAL A 273 28.07 -47.74 37.01
C VAL A 273 27.32 -48.90 36.30
N LEU A 274 28.06 -49.99 36.05
CA LEU A 274 27.93 -51.00 34.99
C LEU A 274 26.65 -51.86 34.84
N VAL A 275 25.63 -51.79 35.70
CA VAL A 275 24.44 -52.67 35.55
C VAL A 275 23.11 -51.92 35.65
N LEU A 276 23.05 -50.86 36.45
CA LEU A 276 21.93 -49.90 36.40
C LEU A 276 22.04 -48.97 35.17
N SER A 277 23.23 -48.83 34.59
CA SER A 277 23.53 -47.91 33.49
C SER A 277 22.88 -48.29 32.16
N GLY A 278 22.69 -49.57 31.83
CA GLY A 278 22.19 -49.98 30.51
C GLY A 278 20.74 -49.54 30.23
N HIS A 279 19.84 -49.79 31.18
CA HIS A 279 18.43 -49.38 31.05
C HIS A 279 18.26 -47.86 31.14
N ILE A 280 18.98 -47.20 32.04
CA ILE A 280 18.95 -45.74 32.19
C ILE A 280 19.50 -45.07 30.91
N LEU A 281 20.60 -45.60 30.36
CA LEU A 281 21.16 -45.14 29.09
C LEU A 281 20.18 -45.34 27.93
N THR A 282 19.50 -46.49 27.87
CA THR A 282 18.50 -46.76 26.82
C THR A 282 17.32 -45.78 26.93
N ILE A 283 16.80 -45.54 28.14
CA ILE A 283 15.73 -44.57 28.39
C ILE A 283 16.17 -43.17 27.96
N TYR A 284 17.40 -42.78 28.30
CA TYR A 284 17.97 -41.50 27.93
C TYR A 284 18.14 -41.36 26.40
N GLN A 285 18.61 -42.40 25.70
CA GLN A 285 18.71 -42.42 24.23
C GLN A 285 17.32 -42.28 23.58
N VAL A 286 16.31 -43.02 24.06
CA VAL A 286 14.93 -42.93 23.55
C VAL A 286 14.34 -41.55 23.80
N PHE A 287 14.52 -41.00 25.00
CA PHE A 287 14.06 -39.67 25.37
C PHE A 287 14.66 -38.59 24.46
N LEU A 288 15.97 -38.66 24.25
CA LEU A 288 16.71 -37.67 23.49
C LEU A 288 16.38 -37.76 21.99
N ALA A 289 16.24 -38.97 21.44
CA ALA A 289 15.71 -39.17 20.09
C ALA A 289 14.27 -38.65 19.94
N GLY A 290 13.41 -38.91 20.93
CA GLY A 290 12.01 -38.46 20.92
C GLY A 290 11.89 -36.94 20.92
N ILE A 291 12.59 -36.26 21.82
CA ILE A 291 12.59 -34.79 21.90
C ILE A 291 13.16 -34.15 20.63
N THR A 292 14.30 -34.65 20.14
CA THR A 292 14.90 -34.14 18.91
C THR A 292 13.96 -34.32 17.71
N SER A 293 13.23 -35.43 17.64
CA SER A 293 12.22 -35.67 16.59
C SER A 293 11.04 -34.71 16.69
N ILE A 294 10.55 -34.43 17.91
CA ILE A 294 9.47 -33.45 18.13
C ILE A 294 9.89 -32.06 17.68
N PHE A 295 11.09 -31.61 18.08
CA PHE A 295 11.56 -30.28 17.68
C PHE A 295 11.88 -30.19 16.18
N ALA A 296 12.42 -31.26 15.56
CA ALA A 296 12.57 -31.32 14.11
C ALA A 296 11.22 -31.16 13.40
N TYR A 297 10.19 -31.89 13.86
CA TYR A 297 8.84 -31.78 13.32
C TYR A 297 8.25 -30.37 13.49
N LEU A 298 8.39 -29.75 14.67
CA LEU A 298 7.89 -28.40 14.91
C LEU A 298 8.58 -27.35 14.05
N MET A 299 9.90 -27.47 13.82
CA MET A 299 10.61 -26.58 12.89
C MET A 299 10.13 -26.75 11.46
N ILE A 300 9.97 -28.00 10.98
CA ILE A 300 9.46 -28.26 9.63
C ILE A 300 8.04 -27.74 9.48
N LYS A 301 7.17 -27.96 10.46
CA LYS A 301 5.79 -27.44 10.46
C LYS A 301 5.74 -25.91 10.46
N SER A 302 6.62 -25.25 11.20
CA SER A 302 6.73 -23.79 11.20
C SER A 302 7.12 -23.22 9.84
N ILE A 303 7.80 -24.02 9.00
CA ILE A 303 8.15 -23.65 7.63
C ILE A 303 7.02 -23.99 6.66
N SER A 304 6.35 -25.13 6.84
CA SER A 304 5.27 -25.60 5.95
C SER A 304 3.95 -24.82 6.09
N ASN A 305 3.74 -24.10 7.18
CA ASN A 305 2.56 -23.26 7.39
C ASN A 305 2.74 -21.83 6.84
N GLN A 306 3.85 -21.58 6.12
CA GLN A 306 4.05 -20.41 5.27
C GLN A 306 3.26 -20.58 3.97
#